data_AF-A0A812G6R3-F1
#
_entry.id   AF-A0A812G6R3-F1
#
_cell.length_a   1.000
_cell.length_b   1.000
_cell.length_c   1.000
_cell.angle_alpha   90.00
_cell.angle_beta   90.00
_cell.angle_gamma   90.00
#
_symmetry.space_group_name_H-M   'P 1'
#
loop_
_entity.id
_entity.type
_entity.pdbx_description
1 polymer ?
#
loop_
_entity_poly.entity_id
_entity_poly.type
_entity_poly.pdbx_seq_one_letter_code
_entity_poly.pdbx_strand_id
1 'polypeptide(L)'
;MKLPWLRSVYKHWDDATWDRYSYFELAVLVSLPWLVCVLMSFLFASTYHSMPLTVWVIALTLLTVCIWHARHDAQHGVQEWHTVLPLSCMAGVVVSSCLGLVAYKSFYSQYWLYRSSHSYVNVLPSEPAAGYLDAGKLVFADEARVDAKRGLGFKDRSVYCVAPIIDDSKPEKIQFWAAGQDCCSARGDFECDDAWDRKAHAGVVVRRAAPEYLQAVKQAKAVYRLSSPAEPIFVQWVVDPEKVELNYWLLGNGVLIGSCLVFLVLSGVVNLGLIG
;
A
#
# COMPACT_ATOMS: atom_id res chain seq x y z
N MET A 1 -0.98 -53.38 6.02
CA MET A 1 -1.17 -53.74 4.61
C MET A 1 -0.55 -52.63 3.76
N LYS A 2 0.74 -52.76 3.39
CA LYS A 2 1.48 -51.74 2.63
C LYS A 2 1.49 -52.17 1.17
N LEU A 3 0.80 -51.42 0.31
CA LEU A 3 0.67 -51.70 -1.12
C LEU A 3 2.03 -51.52 -1.83
N PRO A 4 2.64 -52.60 -2.39
CA PRO A 4 4.00 -52.58 -2.93
C PRO A 4 4.21 -51.67 -4.15
N TRP A 5 3.16 -51.33 -4.88
CA TRP A 5 3.23 -50.58 -6.14
C TRP A 5 3.44 -49.07 -5.95
N LEU A 6 3.07 -48.50 -4.80
CA LEU A 6 3.33 -47.08 -4.49
C LEU A 6 4.83 -46.79 -4.27
N ARG A 7 5.63 -47.79 -3.89
CA ARG A 7 7.08 -47.65 -3.74
C ARG A 7 7.82 -47.53 -5.07
N SER A 8 7.30 -48.15 -6.14
CA SER A 8 7.97 -48.16 -7.44
C SER A 8 7.88 -46.81 -8.15
N VAL A 9 6.77 -46.09 -7.98
CA VAL A 9 6.58 -44.78 -8.61
C VAL A 9 7.38 -43.72 -7.87
N TYR A 10 7.39 -43.72 -6.54
CA TYR A 10 8.16 -42.75 -5.76
C TYR A 10 9.68 -42.93 -5.92
N LYS A 11 10.15 -44.20 -5.94
CA LYS A 11 11.58 -44.51 -6.05
C LYS A 11 12.19 -44.20 -7.42
N HIS A 12 11.40 -44.13 -8.48
CA HIS A 12 11.92 -43.76 -9.80
C HIS A 12 12.24 -42.26 -9.94
N TRP A 13 11.59 -41.42 -9.13
CA TRP A 13 11.89 -39.98 -9.04
C TRP A 13 13.09 -39.69 -8.13
N ASP A 14 13.29 -40.50 -7.08
CA ASP A 14 14.31 -40.29 -6.04
C ASP A 14 15.75 -40.66 -6.45
N ASP A 15 15.98 -41.51 -7.45
CA ASP A 15 17.34 -41.95 -7.77
C ASP A 15 17.94 -41.25 -9.02
N ALA A 16 17.12 -40.78 -9.98
CA ALA A 16 17.62 -40.28 -11.28
C ALA A 16 17.85 -38.76 -11.37
N THR A 17 17.16 -37.96 -10.56
CA THR A 17 17.25 -36.48 -10.57
C THR A 17 18.35 -35.97 -9.65
N TRP A 18 18.52 -36.59 -8.47
CA TRP A 18 19.55 -36.24 -7.48
C TRP A 18 20.97 -36.64 -7.88
N ASP A 19 21.13 -37.64 -8.76
CA ASP A 19 22.43 -38.02 -9.32
C ASP A 19 22.91 -37.08 -10.44
N ARG A 20 22.01 -36.27 -11.03
CA ARG A 20 22.30 -35.39 -12.17
C ARG A 20 22.75 -33.98 -11.77
N TYR A 21 22.28 -33.46 -10.63
CA TYR A 21 22.52 -32.10 -10.17
C TYR A 21 23.08 -32.07 -8.75
N SER A 22 24.05 -31.19 -8.49
CA SER A 22 24.57 -30.98 -7.14
C SER A 22 23.53 -30.28 -6.26
N TYR A 23 23.50 -30.59 -4.96
CA TYR A 23 22.68 -29.86 -3.98
C TYR A 23 22.90 -28.34 -4.04
N PHE A 24 24.10 -27.90 -4.41
CA PHE A 24 24.41 -26.49 -4.61
C PHE A 24 23.63 -25.87 -5.78
N GLU A 25 23.51 -26.58 -6.90
CA GLU A 25 22.82 -26.08 -8.11
C GLU A 25 21.32 -25.94 -7.84
N LEU A 26 20.73 -26.94 -7.18
CA LEU A 26 19.32 -26.90 -6.75
C LEU A 26 19.07 -25.75 -5.78
N ALA A 27 19.99 -25.52 -4.83
CA ALA A 27 19.88 -24.40 -3.90
C ALA A 27 19.94 -23.05 -4.62
N VAL A 28 20.84 -22.87 -5.60
CA VAL A 28 20.95 -21.64 -6.40
C VAL A 28 19.69 -21.41 -7.24
N LEU A 29 19.19 -22.46 -7.89
CA LEU A 29 18.02 -22.40 -8.77
C LEU A 29 16.75 -21.93 -8.04
N VAL A 30 16.62 -22.26 -6.75
CA VAL A 30 15.46 -21.84 -5.93
C VAL A 30 15.73 -20.51 -5.22
N SER A 31 16.90 -20.36 -4.61
CA SER A 31 17.19 -19.20 -3.76
C SER A 31 17.43 -17.91 -4.55
N LEU A 32 18.08 -17.97 -5.72
CA LEU A 32 18.45 -16.76 -6.45
C LEU A 32 17.22 -15.99 -6.99
N PRO A 33 16.25 -16.63 -7.68
CA PRO A 33 15.03 -15.93 -8.10
C PRO A 33 14.25 -15.34 -6.92
N TRP A 34 14.22 -16.05 -5.79
CA TRP A 34 13.57 -15.57 -4.57
C TRP A 34 14.28 -14.34 -3.98
N LEU A 35 15.62 -14.36 -3.90
CA LEU A 35 16.39 -13.20 -3.45
C LEU A 35 16.20 -11.98 -4.36
N VAL A 36 16.12 -12.17 -5.67
CA VAL A 36 15.79 -11.10 -6.63
C VAL A 36 14.40 -10.54 -6.37
N CYS A 37 13.41 -11.42 -6.12
CA CYS A 37 12.05 -11.01 -5.76
C CYS A 37 12.04 -10.17 -4.47
N VAL A 38 12.71 -10.64 -3.41
CA VAL A 38 12.82 -9.95 -2.12
C VAL A 38 13.51 -8.59 -2.27
N LEU A 39 14.62 -8.53 -3.01
CA LEU A 39 15.34 -7.29 -3.30
C LEU A 39 14.43 -6.28 -3.99
N MET A 40 13.74 -6.69 -5.05
CA MET A 40 12.85 -5.81 -5.80
C MET A 40 11.68 -5.34 -4.93
N SER A 41 11.03 -6.23 -4.18
CA SER A 41 9.95 -5.86 -3.24
C SER A 41 10.44 -4.85 -2.19
N PHE A 42 11.63 -5.03 -1.65
CA PHE A 42 12.24 -4.08 -0.70
C PHE A 42 12.49 -2.71 -1.34
N LEU A 43 13.02 -2.66 -2.58
CA LEU A 43 13.24 -1.42 -3.30
C LEU A 43 11.93 -0.66 -3.59
N PHE A 44 10.85 -1.38 -3.90
CA PHE A 44 9.52 -0.79 -4.07
C PHE A 44 8.93 -0.26 -2.76
N ALA A 45 9.19 -0.91 -1.62
CA ALA A 45 8.73 -0.44 -0.31
C ALA A 45 9.49 0.81 0.17
N SER A 46 10.81 0.86 -0.05
CA SER A 46 11.70 1.86 0.57
C SER A 46 12.08 3.02 -0.37
N THR A 47 12.67 2.70 -1.52
CA THR A 47 13.34 3.68 -2.38
C THR A 47 12.43 4.29 -3.44
N TYR A 48 11.36 3.57 -3.83
CA TYR A 48 10.49 3.98 -4.93
C TYR A 48 9.82 5.34 -4.70
N HIS A 49 9.54 5.72 -3.45
CA HIS A 49 8.96 7.03 -3.12
C HIS A 49 9.91 8.18 -3.48
N SER A 50 11.16 8.08 -3.05
CA SER A 50 12.15 9.15 -3.21
C SER A 50 12.78 9.17 -4.60
N MET A 51 13.07 7.99 -5.16
CA MET A 51 13.83 7.85 -6.41
C MET A 51 13.25 6.72 -7.28
N PRO A 52 12.08 6.91 -7.91
CA PRO A 52 11.45 5.88 -8.73
C PRO A 52 12.31 5.50 -9.95
N LEU A 53 13.06 6.44 -10.51
CA LEU A 53 13.96 6.19 -11.65
C LEU A 53 15.04 5.16 -11.29
N THR A 54 15.64 5.25 -10.10
CA THR A 54 16.68 4.32 -9.64
C THR A 54 16.15 2.89 -9.56
N VAL A 55 14.93 2.71 -9.04
CA VAL A 55 14.29 1.39 -8.95
C VAL A 55 14.04 0.80 -10.34
N TRP A 56 13.57 1.61 -11.29
CA TRP A 56 13.36 1.15 -12.67
C TRP A 56 14.66 0.85 -13.41
N VAL A 57 15.71 1.65 -13.20
CA VAL A 57 17.04 1.38 -13.76
C VAL A 57 17.56 0.04 -13.24
N ILE A 58 17.45 -0.24 -11.94
CA ILE A 58 17.84 -1.53 -11.35
C ILE A 58 16.99 -2.68 -11.93
N ALA A 59 15.68 -2.50 -12.06
CA ALA A 59 14.81 -3.52 -12.66
C ALA A 59 15.22 -3.84 -14.10
N LEU A 60 15.47 -2.80 -14.91
CA LEU A 60 15.87 -2.95 -16.31
C LEU A 60 17.26 -3.57 -16.45
N THR A 61 18.23 -3.21 -15.60
CA THR A 61 19.57 -3.82 -15.64
C THR A 61 19.52 -5.30 -15.27
N LEU A 62 18.71 -5.68 -14.27
CA LEU A 62 18.51 -7.09 -13.93
C LEU A 62 17.86 -7.86 -15.10
N LEU A 63 16.87 -7.27 -15.76
CA LEU A 63 16.24 -7.89 -16.93
C LEU A 63 17.21 -8.05 -18.11
N THR A 64 18.03 -7.03 -18.43
CA THR A 64 19.00 -7.15 -19.53
C THR A 64 20.09 -8.18 -19.24
N VAL A 65 20.55 -8.28 -17.99
CA VAL A 65 21.50 -9.32 -17.56
C VAL A 65 20.88 -10.71 -17.70
N CYS A 66 19.63 -10.91 -17.27
CA CYS A 66 18.97 -12.21 -17.41
C CYS A 66 18.75 -12.57 -18.89
N ILE A 67 18.35 -11.62 -19.74
CA ILE A 67 18.20 -11.85 -21.19
C ILE A 67 19.53 -12.20 -21.83
N TRP A 68 20.61 -11.53 -21.45
CA TRP A 68 21.95 -11.81 -21.97
C TRP A 68 22.39 -13.23 -21.61
N HIS A 69 22.23 -13.64 -20.34
CA HIS A 69 22.51 -15.01 -19.90
C HIS A 69 21.66 -16.04 -20.63
N ALA A 70 20.34 -15.84 -20.70
CA ALA A 70 19.45 -16.78 -21.39
C ALA A 70 19.80 -16.95 -22.89
N ARG A 71 20.24 -15.89 -23.57
CA ARG A 71 20.68 -15.94 -24.97
C ARG A 71 22.03 -16.62 -25.13
N HIS A 72 23.00 -16.29 -24.27
CA HIS A 72 24.31 -16.90 -24.26
C HIS A 72 24.19 -18.43 -24.08
N ASP A 73 23.35 -18.84 -23.13
CA ASP A 73 23.15 -20.25 -22.79
C ASP A 73 22.42 -21.01 -23.92
N ALA A 74 21.44 -20.37 -24.58
CA ALA A 74 20.78 -20.94 -25.75
C ALA A 74 21.72 -21.13 -26.96
N GLN A 75 22.76 -20.29 -27.10
CA GLN A 75 23.73 -20.38 -28.21
C GLN A 75 24.79 -21.46 -27.98
N HIS A 76 25.16 -21.71 -26.73
CA HIS A 76 26.25 -22.64 -26.38
C HIS A 76 25.79 -24.05 -26.03
N GLY A 77 24.49 -24.34 -26.04
CA GLY A 77 23.95 -25.69 -25.80
C GLY A 77 24.27 -26.22 -24.40
N VAL A 78 24.22 -25.35 -23.40
CA VAL A 78 24.47 -25.70 -21.99
C VAL A 78 23.28 -26.45 -21.36
N GLN A 79 23.56 -27.08 -20.21
CA GLN A 79 22.60 -27.88 -19.44
C GLN A 79 21.31 -27.11 -19.11
N GLU A 80 20.19 -27.82 -19.03
CA GLU A 80 18.83 -27.25 -18.94
C GLU A 80 18.67 -26.23 -17.79
N TRP A 81 19.27 -26.47 -16.61
CA TRP A 81 19.16 -25.56 -15.47
C TRP A 81 19.74 -24.16 -15.71
N HIS A 82 20.75 -24.03 -16.57
CA HIS A 82 21.34 -22.74 -16.94
C HIS A 82 20.35 -21.87 -17.70
N THR A 83 19.40 -22.47 -18.43
CA THR A 83 18.34 -21.72 -19.13
C THR A 83 17.14 -21.40 -18.24
N VAL A 84 16.81 -22.30 -17.30
CA VAL A 84 15.69 -22.11 -16.36
C VAL A 84 15.97 -20.99 -15.35
N LEU A 85 17.19 -20.91 -14.81
CA LEU A 85 17.55 -19.90 -13.80
C LEU A 85 17.32 -18.44 -14.24
N PRO A 86 17.85 -17.94 -15.38
CA PRO A 86 17.65 -16.56 -15.80
C PRO A 86 16.17 -16.27 -16.11
N LEU A 87 15.42 -17.24 -16.64
CA LEU A 87 13.97 -17.07 -16.88
C LEU A 87 13.20 -16.91 -15.56
N SER A 88 13.53 -17.68 -14.55
CA SER A 88 12.89 -17.59 -13.23
C SER A 88 13.28 -16.30 -12.50
N CYS A 89 14.51 -15.81 -12.66
CA CYS A 89 14.91 -14.49 -12.19
C CYS A 89 14.14 -13.36 -12.92
N MET A 90 13.94 -13.45 -14.24
CA MET A 90 13.11 -12.50 -14.99
C MET A 90 11.67 -12.48 -14.49
N ALA A 91 11.07 -13.65 -14.28
CA ALA A 91 9.74 -13.78 -13.70
C ALA A 91 9.70 -13.13 -12.30
N GLY A 92 10.73 -13.33 -11.48
CA GLY A 92 10.89 -12.68 -10.18
C GLY A 92 10.87 -11.15 -10.27
N VAL A 93 11.63 -10.55 -11.19
CA VAL A 93 11.65 -9.09 -11.40
C VAL A 93 10.29 -8.57 -11.84
N VAL A 94 9.65 -9.23 -12.81
CA VAL A 94 8.35 -8.78 -13.35
C VAL A 94 7.25 -8.87 -12.29
N VAL A 95 7.13 -10.02 -11.63
CA VAL A 95 6.08 -10.26 -10.62
C VAL A 95 6.27 -9.31 -9.42
N SER A 96 7.49 -9.19 -8.90
CA SER A 96 7.78 -8.28 -7.79
C SER A 96 7.56 -6.81 -8.16
N SER A 97 7.81 -6.40 -9.41
CA SER A 97 7.54 -5.04 -9.88
C SER A 97 6.04 -4.75 -9.97
N CYS A 98 5.25 -5.68 -10.51
CA CYS A 98 3.80 -5.56 -10.56
C CYS A 98 3.20 -5.47 -9.14
N LEU A 99 3.56 -6.41 -8.26
CA LEU A 99 3.07 -6.45 -6.88
C LEU A 99 3.58 -5.26 -6.06
N GLY A 100 4.83 -4.85 -6.27
CA GLY A 100 5.42 -3.66 -5.66
C GLY A 100 4.68 -2.38 -6.02
N LEU A 101 4.29 -2.21 -7.29
CA LEU A 101 3.47 -1.06 -7.72
C LEU A 101 2.07 -1.06 -7.11
N VAL A 102 1.43 -2.23 -7.04
CA VAL A 102 0.11 -2.37 -6.40
C VAL A 102 0.22 -2.05 -4.91
N ALA A 103 1.16 -2.68 -4.20
CA ALA A 103 1.42 -2.41 -2.78
C ALA A 103 1.76 -0.94 -2.54
N TYR A 104 2.52 -0.32 -3.44
CA TYR A 104 2.86 1.10 -3.33
C TYR A 104 1.62 1.99 -3.43
N LYS A 105 0.78 1.77 -4.46
CA LYS A 105 -0.44 2.58 -4.64
C LYS A 105 -1.45 2.37 -3.50
N SER A 106 -1.59 1.14 -3.02
CA SER A 106 -2.57 0.78 -1.99
C SER A 106 -2.14 1.17 -0.58
N PHE A 107 -0.83 1.09 -0.26
CA PHE A 107 -0.35 1.24 1.12
C PHE A 107 0.79 2.24 1.25
N TYR A 108 1.92 2.02 0.55
CA TYR A 108 3.13 2.81 0.81
C TYR A 108 3.01 4.29 0.43
N SER A 109 2.20 4.63 -0.59
CA SER A 109 1.91 6.02 -0.95
C SER A 109 1.40 6.83 0.25
N GLN A 110 0.51 6.23 1.04
CA GLN A 110 -0.14 6.91 2.17
C GLN A 110 0.76 6.90 3.40
N TYR A 111 1.44 5.79 3.64
CA TYR A 111 2.50 5.73 4.65
C TYR A 111 3.56 6.82 4.43
N TRP A 112 4.12 6.92 3.23
CA TRP A 112 5.15 7.92 2.92
C TRP A 112 4.59 9.33 2.95
N LEU A 113 3.33 9.55 2.55
CA LEU A 113 2.67 10.84 2.69
C LEU A 113 2.64 11.28 4.16
N TYR A 114 2.16 10.44 5.07
CA TYR A 114 2.07 10.79 6.50
C TYR A 114 3.43 10.93 7.17
N ARG A 115 4.41 10.11 6.76
CA ARG A 115 5.75 10.13 7.33
C ARG A 115 6.63 11.28 6.84
N SER A 116 6.45 11.72 5.59
CA SER A 116 7.24 12.80 4.99
C SER A 116 6.63 14.20 5.16
N SER A 117 5.35 14.28 5.52
CA SER A 117 4.65 15.54 5.74
C SER A 117 4.80 16.00 7.19
N HIS A 118 4.56 17.28 7.45
CA HIS A 118 4.63 17.82 8.81
C HIS A 118 3.48 17.31 9.69
N SER A 119 3.78 17.15 10.98
CA SER A 119 2.78 16.86 12.01
C SER A 119 2.63 18.08 12.89
N TYR A 120 1.40 18.57 13.02
CA TYR A 120 1.09 19.71 13.89
C TYR A 120 0.27 19.25 15.08
N VAL A 121 0.49 19.89 16.23
CA VAL A 121 -0.19 19.58 17.49
C VAL A 121 -0.82 20.84 18.07
N ASN A 122 -1.87 20.66 18.88
CA ASN A 122 -2.67 21.74 19.46
C ASN A 122 -3.23 22.71 18.41
N VAL A 123 -3.65 22.17 17.26
CA VAL A 123 -4.25 22.98 16.18
C VAL A 123 -5.67 23.38 16.56
N LEU A 124 -5.98 24.67 16.53
CA LEU A 124 -7.33 25.15 16.78
C LEU A 124 -8.19 25.06 15.51
N PRO A 125 -9.44 24.57 15.58
CA PRO A 125 -10.34 24.50 14.42
C PRO A 125 -10.64 25.86 13.77
N SER A 126 -10.48 26.95 14.53
CA SER A 126 -10.67 28.33 14.08
C SER A 126 -9.47 28.92 13.32
N GLU A 127 -8.30 28.27 13.37
CA GLU A 127 -7.11 28.74 12.69
C GLU A 127 -7.20 28.60 11.16
N PRO A 128 -6.54 29.47 10.39
CA PRO A 128 -6.57 29.40 8.92
C PRO A 128 -5.96 28.09 8.39
N ALA A 129 -6.74 27.32 7.62
CA ALA A 129 -6.27 26.08 6.98
C ALA A 129 -5.05 26.29 6.07
N ALA A 130 -4.89 27.49 5.50
CA ALA A 130 -3.76 27.84 4.64
C ALA A 130 -2.39 27.65 5.31
N GLY A 131 -2.31 27.72 6.65
CA GLY A 131 -1.07 27.48 7.40
C GLY A 131 -0.67 26.01 7.53
N TYR A 132 -1.53 25.09 7.10
CA TYR A 132 -1.43 23.64 7.35
C TYR A 132 -1.48 22.79 6.06
N LEU A 133 -1.24 23.40 4.90
CA LEU A 133 -1.36 22.72 3.59
C LEU A 133 -0.29 21.63 3.35
N ASP A 134 0.82 21.67 4.11
CA ASP A 134 1.90 20.70 4.12
C ASP A 134 1.77 19.66 5.25
N ALA A 135 0.68 19.71 6.02
CA ALA A 135 0.42 18.75 7.08
C ALA A 135 0.05 17.37 6.51
N GLY A 136 0.61 16.33 7.12
CA GLY A 136 0.14 14.94 6.96
C GLY A 136 -0.74 14.50 8.11
N LYS A 137 -0.46 15.03 9.30
CA LYS A 137 -1.14 14.69 10.56
C LYS A 137 -1.43 15.99 11.32
N LEU A 138 -2.64 16.10 11.83
CA LEU A 138 -3.09 17.22 12.64
C LEU A 138 -3.65 16.66 13.94
N VAL A 139 -3.05 17.03 15.07
CA VAL A 139 -3.61 16.80 16.40
C VAL A 139 -4.24 18.13 16.83
N PHE A 140 -5.55 18.14 16.92
CA PHE A 140 -6.31 19.32 17.32
C PHE A 140 -6.26 19.52 18.83
N ALA A 141 -6.62 20.72 19.29
CA ALA A 141 -6.79 20.99 20.72
C ALA A 141 -7.89 20.11 21.34
N ASP A 142 -7.83 19.90 22.66
CA ASP A 142 -8.71 18.97 23.40
C ASP A 142 -10.21 19.29 23.24
N GLU A 143 -10.56 20.54 23.02
CA GLU A 143 -11.95 20.99 22.85
C GLU A 143 -12.49 20.74 21.42
N ALA A 144 -11.60 20.40 20.48
CA ALA A 144 -11.96 20.18 19.09
C ALA A 144 -12.70 18.86 18.90
N ARG A 145 -13.74 18.90 18.08
CA ARG A 145 -14.59 17.74 17.80
C ARG A 145 -15.31 17.90 16.47
N VAL A 146 -15.68 16.76 15.90
CA VAL A 146 -16.53 16.70 14.72
C VAL A 146 -17.97 17.05 15.11
N ASP A 147 -18.57 18.02 14.43
CA ASP A 147 -20.00 18.31 14.60
C ASP A 147 -20.84 17.40 13.71
N ALA A 148 -21.11 16.20 14.22
CA ALA A 148 -21.85 15.18 13.48
C ALA A 148 -23.25 15.63 13.04
N LYS A 149 -23.88 16.56 13.76
CA LYS A 149 -25.22 17.08 13.42
C LYS A 149 -25.21 17.98 12.19
N ARG A 150 -24.07 18.62 11.90
CA ARG A 150 -23.85 19.43 10.70
C ARG A 150 -23.11 18.66 9.60
N GLY A 151 -23.14 17.33 9.66
CA GLY A 151 -22.67 16.45 8.58
C GLY A 151 -23.51 16.58 7.31
N LEU A 152 -22.91 16.34 6.16
CA LEU A 152 -23.63 16.29 4.88
C LEU A 152 -23.05 15.20 3.97
N GLY A 153 -23.95 14.39 3.41
CA GLY A 153 -23.63 13.36 2.42
C GLY A 153 -23.98 13.80 1.00
N PHE A 154 -22.99 13.86 0.12
CA PHE A 154 -23.16 14.07 -1.31
C PHE A 154 -23.10 12.73 -2.05
N LYS A 155 -24.17 12.37 -2.75
CA LYS A 155 -24.25 11.07 -3.46
C LYS A 155 -23.78 11.18 -4.91
N ASP A 156 -22.68 10.51 -5.23
CA ASP A 156 -22.20 10.25 -6.60
C ASP A 156 -21.51 8.89 -6.68
N ARG A 157 -22.21 7.88 -7.22
CA ARG A 157 -21.88 6.43 -7.10
C ARG A 157 -21.85 5.92 -5.65
N SER A 158 -20.99 6.49 -4.81
CA SER A 158 -20.93 6.38 -3.34
C SER A 158 -21.39 7.67 -2.68
N VAL A 159 -21.63 7.63 -1.37
CA VAL A 159 -21.96 8.82 -0.57
C VAL A 159 -20.69 9.41 0.02
N TYR A 160 -20.33 10.61 -0.42
CA TYR A 160 -19.19 11.37 0.10
C TYR A 160 -19.65 12.23 1.28
N CYS A 161 -19.15 11.90 2.46
CA CYS A 161 -19.54 12.50 3.73
C CYS A 161 -18.53 13.55 4.15
N VAL A 162 -19.04 14.71 4.58
CA VAL A 162 -18.23 15.74 5.25
C VAL A 162 -18.91 16.23 6.51
N ALA A 163 -18.15 16.52 7.55
CA ALA A 163 -18.64 17.17 8.75
C ALA A 163 -17.63 18.23 9.24
N PRO A 164 -18.10 19.38 9.74
CA PRO A 164 -17.20 20.45 10.17
C PRO A 164 -16.53 20.08 11.49
N ILE A 165 -15.23 20.36 11.59
CA ILE A 165 -14.48 20.26 12.86
C ILE A 165 -14.55 21.62 13.53
N ILE A 166 -14.99 21.62 14.79
CA ILE A 166 -15.27 22.84 15.55
C ILE A 166 -14.74 22.72 16.98
N ASP A 167 -14.66 23.85 17.66
CA ASP A 167 -14.43 23.95 19.11
C ASP A 167 -15.71 24.41 19.84
N ASP A 168 -15.60 24.75 21.12
CA ASP A 168 -16.69 25.32 21.93
C ASP A 168 -17.25 26.63 21.39
N SER A 169 -16.46 27.41 20.64
CA SER A 169 -16.88 28.70 20.07
C SER A 169 -17.84 28.53 18.88
N LYS A 170 -17.92 27.32 18.32
CA LYS A 170 -18.80 26.96 17.19
C LYS A 170 -18.71 27.98 16.04
N PRO A 171 -17.53 28.18 15.45
CA PRO A 171 -17.34 29.19 14.42
C PRO A 171 -18.25 28.92 13.21
N GLU A 172 -18.78 29.98 12.62
CA GLU A 172 -19.52 29.90 11.35
C GLU A 172 -18.58 29.65 10.17
N LYS A 173 -17.30 30.01 10.32
CA LYS A 173 -16.24 29.77 9.33
C LYS A 173 -15.48 28.49 9.67
N ILE A 174 -15.67 27.48 8.85
CA ILE A 174 -15.07 26.16 8.99
C ILE A 174 -13.83 26.06 8.12
N GLN A 175 -12.72 25.68 8.73
CA GLN A 175 -11.41 25.59 8.08
C GLN A 175 -11.05 24.13 7.77
N PHE A 176 -11.41 23.24 8.70
CA PHE A 176 -11.11 21.81 8.66
C PHE A 176 -12.41 21.00 8.61
N TRP A 177 -12.42 19.97 7.78
CA TRP A 177 -13.57 19.09 7.58
C TRP A 177 -13.14 17.64 7.79
N ALA A 178 -13.89 16.92 8.63
CA ALA A 178 -13.81 15.46 8.67
C ALA A 178 -14.48 14.90 7.41
N ALA A 179 -13.82 13.97 6.73
CA ALA A 179 -14.29 13.40 5.46
C ALA A 179 -14.26 11.86 5.50
N GLY A 180 -15.27 11.23 4.90
CA GLY A 180 -15.38 9.78 4.77
C GLY A 180 -16.37 9.36 3.69
N GLN A 181 -16.50 8.06 3.43
CA GLN A 181 -17.42 7.52 2.41
C GLN A 181 -18.41 6.54 3.03
N ASP A 182 -19.67 6.63 2.59
CA ASP A 182 -20.76 5.71 2.92
C ASP A 182 -21.02 5.54 4.44
N CYS A 183 -20.76 6.61 5.21
CA CYS A 183 -20.82 6.63 6.69
C CYS A 183 -21.58 7.86 7.24
N CYS A 184 -22.53 8.39 6.47
CA CYS A 184 -23.39 9.48 6.89
C CYS A 184 -24.75 9.49 6.19
N SER A 185 -25.71 10.18 6.80
CA SER A 185 -26.99 10.52 6.18
C SER A 185 -26.84 11.64 5.14
N ALA A 186 -27.88 11.86 4.33
CA ALA A 186 -27.91 13.00 3.40
C ALA A 186 -27.71 14.36 4.13
N ARG A 187 -28.14 14.45 5.38
CA ARG A 187 -27.94 15.58 6.30
C ARG A 187 -27.83 15.04 7.73
N GLY A 188 -26.85 15.51 8.49
CA GLY A 188 -26.57 15.04 9.85
C GLY A 188 -25.94 13.64 9.89
N ASP A 189 -25.93 13.07 11.09
CA ASP A 189 -25.50 11.70 11.42
C ASP A 189 -24.17 11.32 10.75
N PHE A 190 -23.13 12.14 10.93
CA PHE A 190 -21.79 11.77 10.48
C PHE A 190 -21.16 10.76 11.44
N GLU A 191 -20.87 9.57 10.93
CA GLU A 191 -20.42 8.41 11.72
C GLU A 191 -19.08 7.84 11.27
N CYS A 192 -18.36 8.55 10.41
CA CYS A 192 -17.13 8.03 9.81
C CYS A 192 -15.99 7.90 10.83
N ASP A 193 -15.25 6.80 10.72
CA ASP A 193 -14.05 6.51 11.51
C ASP A 193 -14.29 6.65 13.01
N ASP A 194 -13.46 7.42 13.72
CA ASP A 194 -13.55 7.57 15.16
C ASP A 194 -14.39 8.80 15.58
N ALA A 195 -15.27 9.32 14.71
CA ALA A 195 -16.06 10.53 15.00
C ALA A 195 -16.97 10.43 16.24
N TRP A 196 -17.33 9.20 16.64
CA TRP A 196 -18.10 8.92 17.85
C TRP A 196 -17.26 8.82 19.12
N ASP A 197 -15.96 8.60 18.99
CA ASP A 197 -15.06 8.46 20.14
C ASP A 197 -14.72 9.85 20.69
N ARG A 198 -15.03 10.08 21.97
CA ARG A 198 -14.71 11.32 22.67
C ARG A 198 -13.20 11.54 22.84
N LYS A 199 -12.40 10.49 22.69
CA LYS A 199 -10.94 10.57 22.73
C LYS A 199 -10.34 10.95 21.38
N ALA A 200 -11.11 10.89 20.29
CA ALA A 200 -10.61 11.28 18.98
C ALA A 200 -10.54 12.79 18.87
N HIS A 201 -9.33 13.31 18.70
CA HIS A 201 -9.01 14.73 18.49
C HIS A 201 -7.91 14.90 17.44
N ALA A 202 -7.65 13.87 16.64
CA ALA A 202 -6.63 13.90 15.61
C ALA A 202 -7.22 13.59 14.23
N GLY A 203 -6.48 13.96 13.19
CA GLY A 203 -6.86 13.71 11.82
C GLY A 203 -5.65 13.48 10.93
N VAL A 204 -5.76 12.50 10.04
CA VAL A 204 -4.79 12.31 8.95
C VAL A 204 -5.30 13.00 7.69
N VAL A 205 -4.45 13.78 7.02
CA VAL A 205 -4.87 14.65 5.92
C VAL A 205 -5.17 13.85 4.65
N VAL A 206 -6.31 14.13 4.02
CA VAL A 206 -6.74 13.52 2.77
C VAL A 206 -6.27 14.39 1.60
N ARG A 207 -4.99 14.25 1.19
CA ARG A 207 -4.36 15.13 0.20
C ARG A 207 -4.94 15.02 -1.22
N ARG A 208 -5.39 13.83 -1.60
CA ARG A 208 -6.11 13.58 -2.87
C ARG A 208 -7.59 13.44 -2.60
N ALA A 209 -8.18 14.45 -1.95
CA ALA A 209 -9.61 14.51 -1.73
C ALA A 209 -10.34 14.45 -3.07
N ALA A 210 -11.29 13.54 -3.16
CA ALA A 210 -12.17 13.43 -4.31
C ALA A 210 -12.95 14.76 -4.49
N PRO A 211 -13.13 15.27 -5.71
CA PRO A 211 -13.82 16.55 -5.95
C PRO A 211 -15.26 16.58 -5.39
N GLU A 212 -15.86 15.41 -5.18
CA GLU A 212 -17.16 15.20 -4.57
C GLU A 212 -17.22 15.70 -3.12
N TYR A 213 -16.11 15.65 -2.37
CA TYR A 213 -16.04 16.25 -1.03
C TYR A 213 -16.22 17.77 -1.06
N LEU A 214 -15.70 18.45 -2.09
CA LEU A 214 -15.93 19.89 -2.26
C LEU A 214 -17.40 20.19 -2.61
N GLN A 215 -18.07 19.30 -3.35
CA GLN A 215 -19.52 19.42 -3.60
C GLN A 215 -20.32 19.24 -2.31
N ALA A 216 -19.93 18.28 -1.46
CA ALA A 216 -20.52 18.09 -0.14
C ALA A 216 -20.31 19.35 0.73
N VAL A 217 -19.10 19.92 0.77
CA VAL A 217 -18.84 21.18 1.51
C VAL A 217 -19.71 22.32 0.95
N LYS A 218 -19.83 22.45 -0.37
CA LYS A 218 -20.65 23.48 -1.00
C LYS A 218 -22.12 23.38 -0.59
N GLN A 219 -22.67 22.17 -0.52
CA GLN A 219 -24.04 21.94 -0.05
C GLN A 219 -24.16 22.19 1.46
N ALA A 220 -23.19 21.76 2.27
CA ALA A 220 -23.18 21.96 3.71
C ALA A 220 -23.18 23.45 4.08
N LYS A 221 -22.40 24.27 3.36
CA LYS A 221 -22.39 25.73 3.49
C LYS A 221 -23.78 26.33 3.28
N ALA A 222 -24.51 25.88 2.26
CA ALA A 222 -25.85 26.38 1.96
C ALA A 222 -26.90 25.93 2.99
N VAL A 223 -26.86 24.65 3.40
CA VAL A 223 -27.85 24.06 4.31
C VAL A 223 -27.69 24.60 5.73
N TYR A 224 -26.45 24.65 6.23
CA TYR A 224 -26.15 25.00 7.62
C TYR A 224 -25.69 26.45 7.80
N ARG A 225 -25.74 27.27 6.73
CA ARG A 225 -25.30 28.67 6.73
C ARG A 225 -23.85 28.85 7.21
N LEU A 226 -22.98 27.95 6.76
CA LEU A 226 -21.56 27.97 7.09
C LEU A 226 -20.75 28.67 5.98
N SER A 227 -19.58 29.17 6.36
CA SER A 227 -18.56 29.62 5.42
C SER A 227 -17.33 28.71 5.49
N SER A 228 -16.59 28.61 4.40
CA SER A 228 -15.38 27.78 4.29
C SER A 228 -14.47 28.42 3.23
N PRO A 229 -13.13 28.38 3.39
CA PRO A 229 -12.21 28.83 2.36
C PRO A 229 -12.39 28.03 1.06
N ALA A 230 -11.80 28.54 -0.03
CA ALA A 230 -11.83 27.87 -1.33
C ALA A 230 -11.12 26.50 -1.29
N GLU A 231 -10.04 26.41 -0.51
CA GLU A 231 -9.26 25.20 -0.28
C GLU A 231 -9.33 24.83 1.22
N PRO A 232 -10.38 24.12 1.66
CA PRO A 232 -10.43 23.55 3.00
C PRO A 232 -9.51 22.32 3.09
N ILE A 233 -9.06 22.02 4.31
CA ILE A 233 -8.34 20.77 4.58
C ILE A 233 -9.34 19.69 4.98
N PHE A 234 -9.28 18.58 4.27
CA PHE A 234 -10.03 17.37 4.61
C PHE A 234 -9.15 16.43 5.43
N VAL A 235 -9.70 15.90 6.51
CA VAL A 235 -9.04 14.91 7.36
C VAL A 235 -9.92 13.69 7.55
N GLN A 236 -9.29 12.52 7.63
CA GLN A 236 -9.92 11.34 8.21
C GLN A 236 -9.77 11.44 9.73
N TRP A 237 -10.88 11.44 10.46
CA TRP A 237 -10.89 11.70 11.91
C TRP A 237 -10.55 10.43 12.69
N VAL A 238 -9.50 10.49 13.52
CA VAL A 238 -8.92 9.31 14.16
C VAL A 238 -8.50 9.59 15.60
N VAL A 239 -8.48 8.55 16.43
CA VAL A 239 -7.93 8.62 17.80
C VAL A 239 -6.42 8.75 17.79
N ASP A 240 -5.76 7.97 16.94
CA ASP A 240 -4.31 7.80 16.93
C ASP A 240 -3.79 7.83 15.48
N PRO A 241 -3.24 8.97 15.01
CA PRO A 241 -2.77 9.09 13.64
C PRO A 241 -1.47 8.29 13.40
N GLU A 242 -0.66 8.02 14.43
CA GLU A 242 0.53 7.16 14.35
C GLU A 242 0.13 5.71 14.09
N LYS A 243 -0.95 5.24 14.71
CA LYS A 243 -1.48 3.90 14.46
C LYS A 243 -1.95 3.74 13.02
N VAL A 244 -2.55 4.77 12.43
CA VAL A 244 -2.94 4.76 11.00
C VAL A 244 -1.71 4.64 10.09
N GLU A 245 -0.68 5.45 10.34
CA GLU A 245 0.61 5.37 9.63
C GLU A 245 1.20 3.96 9.73
N LEU A 246 1.26 3.39 10.95
CA LEU A 246 1.80 2.06 11.20
C LEU A 246 0.98 0.96 10.51
N ASN A 247 -0.35 1.07 10.49
CA ASN A 247 -1.21 0.10 9.81
C ASN A 247 -0.92 0.03 8.30
N TYR A 248 -0.73 1.18 7.63
CA TYR A 248 -0.33 1.18 6.22
C TYR A 248 1.02 0.51 6.01
N TRP A 249 1.98 0.75 6.91
CA TRP A 249 3.28 0.07 6.86
C TRP A 249 3.15 -1.44 7.03
N LEU A 250 2.41 -1.90 8.06
CA LEU A 250 2.25 -3.32 8.37
C LEU A 250 1.50 -4.07 7.27
N LEU A 251 0.42 -3.51 6.74
CA LEU A 251 -0.34 -4.12 5.65
C LEU A 251 0.50 -4.20 4.36
N GLY A 252 1.21 -3.12 4.02
CA GLY A 252 2.10 -3.10 2.85
C GLY A 252 3.20 -4.17 2.95
N ASN A 253 3.87 -4.26 4.11
CA ASN A 253 4.91 -5.27 4.33
C ASN A 253 4.33 -6.69 4.38
N GLY A 254 3.17 -6.88 5.00
CA GLY A 254 2.48 -8.17 5.04
C GLY A 254 2.17 -8.70 3.63
N VAL A 255 1.66 -7.84 2.74
CA VAL A 255 1.39 -8.20 1.34
C VAL A 255 2.66 -8.56 0.59
N LEU A 256 3.75 -7.78 0.74
CA LEU A 256 5.01 -8.07 0.05
C LEU A 256 5.72 -9.32 0.57
N ILE A 257 5.78 -9.51 1.89
CA ILE A 257 6.35 -10.71 2.51
C ILE A 257 5.55 -11.94 2.11
N GLY A 258 4.22 -11.88 2.19
CA GLY A 258 3.34 -12.96 1.73
C GLY A 258 3.56 -13.29 0.25
N SER A 259 3.70 -12.27 -0.60
CA SER A 259 4.00 -12.44 -2.02
C SER A 259 5.35 -13.11 -2.28
N CYS A 260 6.40 -12.73 -1.53
CA CYS A 260 7.72 -13.34 -1.65
C CYS A 260 7.72 -14.82 -1.23
N LEU A 261 6.96 -15.18 -0.19
CA LEU A 261 6.79 -16.57 0.26
C LEU A 261 6.04 -17.41 -0.77
N VAL A 262 4.96 -16.86 -1.34
CA VAL A 262 4.22 -17.53 -2.44
C VAL A 262 5.12 -17.71 -3.65
N PHE A 263 5.89 -16.69 -4.02
CA PHE A 263 6.84 -16.79 -5.13
C PHE A 263 7.92 -17.85 -4.89
N LEU A 264 8.45 -17.97 -3.66
CA LEU A 264 9.43 -19.02 -3.30
C LEU A 264 8.88 -20.43 -3.57
N VAL A 265 7.64 -20.69 -3.14
CA VAL A 265 7.00 -22.00 -3.33
C VAL A 265 6.75 -22.27 -4.81
N LEU A 266 6.18 -21.29 -5.52
CA LEU A 266 5.86 -21.43 -6.94
C LEU A 266 7.12 -21.60 -7.80
N SER A 267 8.15 -20.78 -7.57
CA SER A 267 9.41 -20.89 -8.30
C SER A 267 10.11 -22.21 -8.00
N GLY A 268 10.10 -22.67 -6.75
CA GLY A 268 10.63 -23.98 -6.38
C GLY A 268 9.94 -25.13 -7.12
N VAL A 269 8.60 -25.17 -7.10
CA VAL A 269 7.83 -26.23 -7.78
C VAL A 269 8.04 -26.20 -9.29
N VAL A 270 7.97 -25.01 -9.92
CA VAL A 270 8.13 -24.87 -11.37
C VAL A 270 9.56 -25.21 -11.80
N ASN A 271 10.57 -24.69 -11.10
CA ASN A 271 11.96 -24.92 -11.46
C ASN A 271 12.34 -26.39 -11.33
N LEU A 272 11.93 -27.06 -10.24
CA LEU A 272 12.19 -28.48 -10.04
C LEU A 272 11.43 -29.35 -11.06
N GLY A 273 10.21 -28.96 -11.44
CA GLY A 273 9.44 -29.66 -12.48
C GLY A 273 9.94 -29.44 -13.90
N LEU A 274 10.71 -28.38 -14.18
CA LEU A 274 11.31 -28.14 -15.49
C LEU A 274 12.63 -28.88 -15.72
N ILE A 275 13.34 -29.26 -14.64
CA ILE A 275 14.64 -29.95 -14.72
C ILE A 275 14.57 -31.45 -14.42
N GLY A 276 13.43 -31.94 -13.93
CA GLY A 276 13.17 -33.34 -13.56
C GLY A 276 12.39 -34.08 -14.63
#